data_AF-K1SZS9-F1
#
_entry.id   AF-K1SZS9-F1
#
_cell.length_a   1.000
_cell.length_b   1.000
_cell.length_c   1.000
_cell.angle_alpha   90.00
_cell.angle_beta   90.00
_cell.angle_gamma   90.00
#
_symmetry.space_group_name_H-M   'P 1'
#
loop_
_entity.id
_entity.type
_entity.pdbx_description
1 polymer ?
#
loop_
_entity_poly.entity_id
_entity_poly.type
_entity_poly.pdbx_seq_one_letter_code
_entity_poly.pdbx_strand_id
1 'polypeptide(L)'
;MDYNIQQWLPTTKKEVEQRGWKSIDVILFTGDAYVDHPSFGGAVIGRLLESLGLNVAIVPQPNWQDDLRDFKKLGKPNLFFGISPGCMDSMVNHYTAAKRRRSDDAYT
;
A
#
# COMPACT_ATOMS: atom_id res chain seq x y z
N MET A 1 -11.07 -20.19 -2.08
CA MET A 1 -9.95 -19.75 -1.24
C MET A 1 -10.56 -19.23 0.04
N ASP A 2 -10.13 -19.74 1.20
CA ASP A 2 -10.57 -19.17 2.48
C ASP A 2 -9.92 -17.80 2.67
N TYR A 3 -10.74 -16.77 2.60
CA TYR A 3 -10.31 -15.39 2.78
C TYR A 3 -10.14 -15.11 4.28
N ASN A 4 -8.87 -15.00 4.73
CA ASN A 4 -8.55 -14.73 6.13
C ASN A 4 -8.38 -13.23 6.38
N ILE A 5 -9.42 -12.61 6.94
CA ILE A 5 -9.45 -11.18 7.30
C ILE A 5 -8.37 -10.83 8.35
N GLN A 6 -7.90 -11.79 9.15
CA GLN A 6 -6.87 -11.53 10.16
C GLN A 6 -5.48 -11.36 9.55
N GLN A 7 -5.25 -11.81 8.30
CA GLN A 7 -3.96 -11.66 7.62
C GLN A 7 -3.95 -10.42 6.75
N TRP A 8 -3.13 -9.44 7.12
CA TRP A 8 -2.91 -8.22 6.33
C TRP A 8 -2.39 -8.53 4.92
N LEU A 9 -2.76 -7.69 3.94
CA LEU A 9 -2.22 -7.72 2.59
C LEU A 9 -0.68 -7.81 2.59
N PRO A 10 -0.09 -8.64 1.73
CA PRO A 10 1.36 -8.77 1.65
C PRO A 10 1.98 -7.47 1.11
N THR A 11 3.09 -7.09 1.72
CA THR A 11 3.89 -5.91 1.35
C THR A 11 5.26 -6.28 0.81
N THR A 12 5.66 -7.55 0.99
CA THR A 12 6.94 -8.10 0.58
C THR A 12 6.79 -9.37 -0.25
N LYS A 13 7.82 -9.67 -1.05
CA LYS A 13 7.88 -10.92 -1.82
C LYS A 13 7.81 -12.16 -0.94
N LYS A 14 8.41 -12.11 0.26
CA LYS A 14 8.39 -13.22 1.22
C LYS A 14 6.97 -13.53 1.71
N GLU A 15 6.17 -12.51 2.00
CA GLU A 15 4.76 -12.71 2.40
C GLU A 15 3.91 -13.27 1.26
N VAL A 16 4.17 -12.85 0.02
CA VAL A 16 3.53 -13.43 -1.18
C VAL A 16 3.88 -14.92 -1.32
N GLU A 17 5.15 -15.27 -1.13
CA GLU A 17 5.61 -16.67 -1.16
C GLU A 17 5.00 -17.50 -0.03
N GLN A 18 4.87 -16.95 1.19
CA GLN A 18 4.21 -17.59 2.32
C GLN A 18 2.72 -17.88 2.06
N ARG A 19 2.06 -17.06 1.25
CA ARG A 19 0.68 -17.29 0.78
C ARG A 19 0.60 -18.34 -0.35
N GLY A 20 1.73 -18.83 -0.84
CA GLY A 20 1.80 -19.81 -1.93
C GLY A 20 1.41 -19.23 -3.30
N TRP A 21 1.42 -17.91 -3.44
CA TRP A 21 1.02 -17.23 -4.67
C TRP A 21 2.14 -17.25 -5.70
N LYS A 22 1.83 -17.69 -6.91
CA LYS A 22 2.78 -17.68 -8.05
C LYS A 22 2.83 -16.34 -8.77
N SER A 23 1.75 -15.57 -8.69
CA SER A 23 1.63 -14.24 -9.31
C SER A 23 0.62 -13.39 -8.53
N ILE A 24 0.75 -12.07 -8.69
CA ILE A 24 -0.09 -11.06 -8.06
C ILE A 24 -0.98 -10.45 -9.14
N ASP A 25 -2.27 -10.29 -8.89
CA ASP A 25 -3.20 -9.72 -9.87
C ASP A 25 -3.19 -8.19 -9.83
N VAL A 26 -3.15 -7.62 -8.62
CA VAL A 26 -3.16 -6.17 -8.39
C VAL A 26 -2.10 -5.78 -7.36
N ILE A 27 -1.30 -4.77 -7.70
CA ILE A 27 -0.36 -4.15 -6.75
C ILE A 27 -0.84 -2.73 -6.48
N LEU A 28 -1.14 -2.42 -5.22
CA LEU A 28 -1.55 -1.11 -4.76
C LEU A 28 -0.33 -0.34 -4.23
N PHE A 29 -0.10 0.87 -4.70
CA PHE A 29 0.84 1.82 -4.11
C PHE A 29 0.05 2.88 -3.33
N THR A 30 0.51 3.19 -2.12
CA THR A 30 -0.10 4.23 -1.28
C THR A 30 0.96 5.15 -0.70
N GLY A 31 0.67 6.46 -0.69
CA GLY A 31 1.48 7.47 0.00
C GLY A 31 1.34 7.44 1.52
N ASP A 32 0.32 6.77 2.05
CA ASP A 32 0.14 6.55 3.50
C ASP A 32 0.87 5.30 4.00
N ALA A 33 1.11 5.25 5.30
CA ALA A 33 1.38 4.00 5.99
C ALA A 33 0.23 3.01 5.77
N TYR A 34 0.57 1.73 5.62
CA TYR A 34 -0.45 0.68 5.51
C TYR A 34 -0.91 0.23 6.89
N VAL A 35 -2.17 0.52 7.19
CA VAL A 35 -2.91 -0.02 8.33
C VAL A 35 -4.15 -0.69 7.77
N ASP A 36 -4.33 -1.98 8.07
CA ASP A 36 -5.48 -2.75 7.59
C ASP A 36 -6.74 -2.41 8.41
N HIS A 37 -7.29 -1.22 8.17
CA HIS A 37 -8.43 -0.67 8.89
C HIS A 37 -9.39 0.03 7.91
N PRO A 38 -10.71 -0.04 8.11
CA PRO A 38 -11.71 0.53 7.18
C PRO A 38 -11.60 2.06 6.98
N SER A 39 -10.91 2.78 7.86
CA SER A 39 -10.61 4.21 7.66
C SER A 39 -9.57 4.48 6.57
N PHE A 40 -8.84 3.47 6.10
CA PHE A 40 -7.81 3.59 5.07
C PHE A 40 -8.38 3.07 3.75
N GLY A 41 -8.55 3.96 2.77
CA GLY A 41 -9.12 3.60 1.47
C GLY A 41 -8.36 2.48 0.75
N GLY A 42 -7.02 2.47 0.87
CA GLY A 42 -6.17 1.40 0.31
C GLY A 42 -6.48 0.02 0.89
N ALA A 43 -6.78 -0.07 2.19
CA ALA A 43 -7.17 -1.32 2.84
C ALA A 43 -8.56 -1.76 2.35
N VAL A 44 -9.55 -0.86 2.32
CA VAL A 44 -10.91 -1.18 1.84
C VAL A 44 -10.89 -1.68 0.39
N ILE A 45 -10.17 -0.99 -0.49
CA ILE A 45 -10.04 -1.38 -1.90
C ILE A 45 -9.34 -2.74 -2.03
N GLY A 46 -8.22 -2.94 -1.33
CA GLY A 46 -7.49 -4.20 -1.39
C GLY A 46 -8.32 -5.40 -0.90
N ARG A 47 -9.05 -5.21 0.20
CA ARG A 47 -9.94 -6.23 0.78
C ARG A 47 -11.14 -6.53 -0.12
N LEU A 48 -11.71 -5.52 -0.77
CA LEU A 48 -12.75 -5.72 -1.78
C LEU A 48 -12.23 -6.56 -2.95
N LEU A 49 -11.04 -6.23 -3.48
CA LEU A 49 -10.43 -6.99 -4.58
C LEU A 49 -10.09 -8.44 -4.17
N GLU A 50 -9.56 -8.67 -2.97
CA GLU A 50 -9.36 -10.02 -2.44
C GLU A 50 -10.69 -10.80 -2.32
N SER A 51 -11.79 -10.13 -1.92
CA SER A 51 -13.12 -10.76 -1.85
C SER A 51 -13.66 -11.21 -3.21
N LEU A 52 -13.16 -10.61 -4.30
CA LEU A 52 -13.45 -11.01 -5.68
C LEU A 52 -12.53 -12.15 -6.17
N GLY A 53 -11.66 -12.68 -5.29
CA GLY A 53 -10.75 -13.78 -5.60
C GLY A 53 -9.44 -13.36 -6.26
N LEU A 54 -9.08 -12.06 -6.20
CA LEU A 54 -7.82 -11.55 -6.75
C LEU A 54 -6.69 -11.63 -5.72
N ASN A 55 -5.48 -11.94 -6.19
CA ASN A 55 -4.27 -11.84 -5.38
C ASN A 55 -3.83 -10.37 -5.35
N VAL A 56 -3.94 -9.72 -4.18
CA VAL A 56 -3.64 -8.30 -4.02
C VAL A 56 -2.45 -8.11 -3.09
N ALA A 57 -1.54 -7.23 -3.47
CA ALA A 57 -0.44 -6.77 -2.62
C ALA A 57 -0.46 -5.25 -2.48
N ILE A 58 0.14 -4.73 -1.41
CA ILE A 58 0.21 -3.28 -1.16
C ILE A 58 1.62 -2.83 -0.81
N VAL A 59 2.07 -1.74 -1.42
CA VAL A 59 3.37 -1.11 -1.15
C VAL A 59 3.10 0.29 -0.55
N PRO A 60 3.19 0.43 0.78
CA PRO A 60 3.07 1.72 1.44
C PRO A 60 4.37 2.53 1.35
N GLN A 61 4.23 3.85 1.27
CA GLN A 61 5.33 4.83 1.32
C GLN A 61 6.57 4.39 0.53
N PRO A 62 6.42 4.08 -0.78
CA PRO A 62 7.54 3.58 -1.57
C PRO A 62 8.66 4.62 -1.63
N ASN A 63 9.90 4.20 -1.36
CA ASN A 63 11.06 5.06 -1.51
C ASN A 63 11.36 5.31 -2.99
N TRP A 64 11.24 6.57 -3.40
CA TRP A 64 11.49 7.02 -4.78
C TRP A 64 12.89 7.61 -5.00
N GLN A 65 13.65 7.85 -3.93
CA GLN A 65 14.97 8.49 -4.00
C GLN A 65 16.11 7.48 -4.16
N ASP A 66 15.87 6.20 -3.92
CA ASP A 66 16.84 5.12 -4.04
C ASP A 66 16.71 4.37 -5.39
N ASP A 67 17.27 3.18 -5.51
CA ASP A 67 17.31 2.32 -6.70
C ASP A 67 15.95 1.73 -7.20
N LEU A 68 14.85 2.32 -6.73
CA LEU A 68 13.47 1.94 -7.04
C LEU A 68 13.12 0.50 -6.64
N ARG A 69 13.79 -0.07 -5.62
CA ARG A 69 13.48 -1.40 -5.06
C ARG A 69 12.01 -1.58 -4.72
N ASP A 70 11.37 -0.59 -4.10
CA ASP A 70 9.96 -0.70 -3.70
C ASP A 70 9.03 -0.87 -4.90
N PHE A 71 9.38 -0.30 -6.04
CA PHE A 71 8.62 -0.43 -7.28
C PHE A 71 8.90 -1.74 -8.02
N LYS A 72 10.03 -2.40 -7.73
CA LYS A 72 10.48 -3.62 -8.43
C LYS A 72 10.26 -4.90 -7.63
N LYS A 73 10.24 -4.85 -6.30
CA LYS A 73 10.32 -6.02 -5.40
C LYS A 73 9.20 -7.04 -5.59
N LEU A 74 8.02 -6.60 -6.03
CA LEU A 74 6.84 -7.46 -6.26
C LEU A 74 6.66 -7.86 -7.73
N GLY A 75 7.49 -7.35 -8.65
CA GLY A 75 7.38 -7.63 -10.08
C GLY A 75 6.15 -6.98 -10.74
N LYS A 76 5.77 -7.53 -11.90
CA LYS A 76 4.63 -7.06 -12.70
C LYS A 76 3.34 -7.79 -12.27
N PRO A 77 2.23 -7.07 -12.03
CA PRO A 77 0.94 -7.68 -11.75
C PRO A 77 0.31 -8.24 -13.02
N ASN A 78 -0.60 -9.22 -12.88
CA ASN A 78 -1.32 -9.80 -14.01
C ASN A 78 -2.31 -8.81 -14.63
N LEU A 79 -2.92 -7.94 -13.81
CA LEU A 79 -3.96 -7.01 -14.25
C LEU A 79 -3.44 -5.56 -14.27
N PHE A 80 -3.23 -4.94 -13.11
CA PHE A 80 -2.86 -3.53 -13.06
C PHE A 80 -2.16 -3.10 -11.76
N PHE A 81 -1.58 -1.91 -11.81
CA PHE A 81 -1.12 -1.17 -10.64
C PHE A 81 -2.17 -0.14 -10.23
N GLY A 82 -2.57 -0.12 -8.96
CA GLY A 82 -3.40 0.94 -8.39
C GLY A 82 -2.53 1.92 -7.62
N ILE A 83 -2.73 3.22 -7.79
CA ILE A 83 -1.91 4.25 -7.12
C ILE A 83 -2.85 5.20 -6.38
N SER A 84 -2.57 5.44 -5.10
CA SER A 84 -3.29 6.40 -4.27
C SER A 84 -2.30 7.32 -3.53
N PRO A 85 -2.54 8.65 -3.46
CA PRO A 85 -1.72 9.55 -2.68
C PRO A 85 -1.87 9.36 -1.16
N GLY A 86 -2.87 8.57 -0.72
CA GLY A 86 -3.22 8.44 0.69
C GLY A 86 -4.45 9.29 1.06
N CYS A 87 -4.80 9.28 2.34
CA CYS A 87 -5.94 9.97 2.94
C CYS A 87 -5.57 11.37 3.41
N MET A 88 -4.27 11.62 3.63
CA MET A 88 -3.78 12.92 4.08
C MET A 88 -3.32 13.79 2.91
N ASP A 89 -3.75 15.04 2.94
CA ASP A 89 -3.31 16.05 1.98
C ASP A 89 -1.87 16.50 2.30
N SER A 90 -1.07 16.71 1.25
CA SER A 90 0.35 17.06 1.38
C SER A 90 0.56 18.44 2.04
N MET A 91 -0.38 19.37 1.90
CA MET A 91 -0.34 20.65 2.61
C MET A 91 -0.48 20.43 4.11
N VAL A 92 -1.37 19.54 4.53
CA VAL A 92 -1.60 19.21 5.96
C VAL A 92 -0.38 18.50 6.55
N ASN A 93 0.30 17.65 5.78
CA ASN A 93 1.53 16.99 6.22
C ASN A 93 2.70 17.96 6.40
N HIS A 94 2.90 18.87 5.43
CA HIS A 94 4.06 19.75 5.44
C HIS A 94 3.84 21.07 6.18
N TYR A 95 2.60 21.47 6.44
CA TYR A 95 2.28 22.77 7.01
C TYR A 95 1.37 22.67 8.23
N THR A 96 1.64 23.52 9.21
CA THR A 96 0.72 23.78 10.33
C THR A 96 -0.52 24.52 9.83
N ALA A 97 -1.59 24.55 10.63
CA ALA A 97 -2.80 25.32 10.32
C ALA A 97 -2.52 26.81 10.03
N ALA A 98 -1.42 27.35 10.58
CA ALA A 98 -0.95 28.72 10.32
C ALA A 98 -0.04 28.84 9.07
N LYS A 99 -0.01 27.84 8.18
CA LYS A 99 0.83 27.75 6.97
C LYS A 99 2.34 27.84 7.22
N ARG A 100 2.82 27.54 8.43
CA ARG A 100 4.26 27.38 8.69
C ARG A 100 4.68 25.94 8.39
N ARG A 101 5.81 25.76 7.70
CA ARG A 101 6.37 24.44 7.43
C ARG A 101 6.64 23.72 8.76
N ARG A 102 6.15 22.48 8.91
CA ARG A 102 6.45 21.66 10.08
C ARG A 102 7.92 21.27 10.06
N SER A 103 8.57 21.34 11.22
CA SER A 103 9.98 20.98 11.39
C SER A 103 10.19 19.47 11.52
N ASP A 104 9.17 18.74 11.99
CA ASP A 104 9.13 17.27 12.04
C ASP A 104 7.94 16.74 11.22
N ASP A 105 8.20 15.71 10.42
CA ASP A 105 7.18 14.90 9.76
C ASP A 105 6.61 13.90 10.77
N ALA A 106 5.30 13.72 10.83
CA ALA A 106 4.64 12.93 11.88
C ALA A 106 4.90 11.41 11.75
N TYR A 107 5.65 10.98 10.75
CA TYR A 107 5.89 9.57 10.42
C TYR A 107 7.34 9.26 9.97
N THR A 108 8.34 10.06 10.37
CA THR A 108 9.78 9.71 10.23
C THR A 108 10.50 9.92 11.55
#